data_AF-A0A5B7J3D6-F1
#
_entry.id   AF-A0A5B7J3D6-F1
#
_cell.length_a   1.000
_cell.length_b   1.000
_cell.length_c   1.000
_cell.angle_alpha   90.00
_cell.angle_beta   90.00
_cell.angle_gamma   90.00
#
_symmetry.space_group_name_H-M   'P 1'
#
loop_
_entity.id
_entity.type
_entity.pdbx_description
1 polymer ?
#
loop_
_entity_poly.entity_id
_entity_poly.type
_entity_poly.pdbx_seq_one_letter_code
_entity_poly.pdbx_strand_id
1 'polypeptide(L)' 'MEKKDRQDLVSLSKTIMKSQCLRNIKKFSFPHRTVEIWNGLSEETVAVESVHKFKEKLDNSRYGERSI' A
#
# COMPACT_ATOMS: atom_id res chain seq x y z
N MET A 1 -36.22 29.53 3.63
CA MET A 1 -36.03 28.39 2.70
C MET A 1 -34.56 28.02 2.50
N GLU A 2 -33.61 28.94 2.70
CA GLU A 2 -32.17 28.82 2.36
C GLU A 2 -31.31 27.90 3.25
N LYS A 3 -31.70 27.62 4.50
CA LYS A 3 -30.85 26.89 5.46
C LYS A 3 -30.80 25.38 5.19
N LYS A 4 -31.87 24.82 4.61
CA LYS A 4 -32.02 23.37 4.36
C LYS A 4 -31.14 22.94 3.18
N ASP A 5 -31.20 23.68 2.06
CA ASP A 5 -30.38 23.43 0.88
C ASP A 5 -28.88 23.53 1.19
N ARG A 6 -28.48 24.48 2.05
CA ARG A 6 -27.08 24.59 2.51
C ARG A 6 -26.63 23.39 3.33
N GLN A 7 -27.50 22.82 4.18
CA GLN A 7 -27.18 21.61 4.92
C GLN A 7 -27.07 20.39 4.01
N ASP A 8 -27.97 20.29 3.02
CA ASP A 8 -27.97 19.18 2.06
C ASP A 8 -26.72 19.20 1.16
N LEU A 9 -26.28 20.39 0.71
CA LEU A 9 -25.02 20.56 -0.02
C LEU A 9 -23.78 20.19 0.81
N VAL A 10 -23.76 20.56 2.10
CA VAL A 10 -22.67 20.20 3.02
C VAL A 10 -22.65 18.69 3.31
N SER A 11 -23.82 18.05 3.38
CA SER A 11 -23.93 16.61 3.56
C SER A 11 -23.44 15.86 2.32
N LEU A 12 -23.82 16.33 1.12
CA LEU A 12 -23.39 15.77 -0.15
C LEU A 12 -21.87 15.87 -0.33
N SER A 13 -21.28 17.03 -0.05
CA SER A 13 -19.82 17.22 -0.17
C SER A 13 -19.04 16.28 0.74
N LYS A 14 -19.48 16.11 1.99
CA LYS A 14 -18.91 15.13 2.93
C LYS A 14 -18.98 13.70 2.40
N THR A 15 -20.09 13.33 1.77
CA THR A 15 -20.28 12.00 1.18
C THR A 15 -19.36 11.77 -0.01
N ILE A 16 -19.22 12.76 -0.88
CA ILE A 16 -18.29 12.73 -2.01
C ILE A 16 -16.86 12.56 -1.51
N MET A 17 -16.43 13.37 -0.53
CA MET A 17 -15.09 13.27 0.07
C MET A 17 -14.83 11.90 0.68
N LYS A 18 -15.78 11.33 1.43
CA LYS A 18 -15.67 9.97 1.98
C LYS A 18 -15.52 8.92 0.89
N SER A 19 -16.34 9.00 -0.17
CA SER A 19 -16.26 8.05 -1.28
C SER A 19 -14.94 8.12 -2.05
N GLN A 20 -14.37 9.32 -2.19
CA GLN A 20 -13.07 9.53 -2.81
C GLN A 20 -11.95 9.02 -1.89
N CYS A 21 -12.04 9.28 -0.59
CA CYS A 21 -11.11 8.75 0.41
C CYS A 21 -11.06 7.22 0.38
N LEU A 22 -12.22 6.53 0.43
CA LEU A 22 -12.28 5.08 0.34
C LEU A 22 -11.71 4.53 -0.97
N ARG A 23 -11.98 5.21 -2.10
CA ARG A 23 -11.38 4.85 -3.40
C ARG A 23 -9.87 5.01 -3.40
N ASN A 24 -9.36 6.09 -2.83
CA ASN A 24 -7.93 6.35 -2.71
C ASN A 24 -7.26 5.31 -1.81
N ILE A 25 -7.84 4.98 -0.65
CA ILE A 25 -7.35 3.92 0.23
C ILE A 25 -7.26 2.61 -0.56
N LYS A 26 -8.33 2.21 -1.25
CA LYS A 26 -8.30 0.97 -2.04
C LYS A 26 -7.27 1.01 -3.17
N LYS A 27 -7.08 2.17 -3.82
CA LYS A 27 -6.14 2.35 -4.94
C LYS A 27 -4.68 2.33 -4.49
N PHE A 28 -4.38 2.90 -3.33
CA PHE A 28 -3.00 3.09 -2.84
C PHE A 28 -2.58 2.10 -1.76
N SER A 29 -3.51 1.29 -1.23
CA SER A 29 -3.19 0.22 -0.30
C SER A 29 -2.63 -0.99 -1.04
N PHE A 30 -1.65 -1.63 -0.43
CA PHE A 30 -1.13 -2.90 -0.92
C PHE A 30 -2.08 -4.06 -0.53
N PRO A 31 -2.20 -5.10 -1.36
CA PRO A 31 -2.87 -6.33 -0.96
C PRO A 31 -2.24 -6.89 0.32
N HIS A 32 -3.07 -7.47 1.20
CA HIS A 32 -2.57 -8.05 2.47
C HIS A 32 -1.47 -9.08 2.24
N ARG A 33 -1.62 -9.92 1.20
CA ARG A 33 -0.61 -10.88 0.75
C ARG A 33 0.76 -10.24 0.44
N THR A 34 0.76 -9.02 -0.11
CA THR A 34 2.01 -8.31 -0.39
C THR A 34 2.69 -7.87 0.90
N VAL A 35 1.91 -7.40 1.88
CA VAL A 35 2.43 -6.97 3.19
C VAL A 35 3.07 -8.15 3.95
N GLU A 36 2.43 -9.33 3.94
CA GLU A 36 3.00 -10.53 4.56
C GLU A 36 4.35 -10.92 3.94
N ILE A 37 4.46 -10.85 2.61
CA ILE A 37 5.72 -11.13 1.90
C ILE A 37 6.81 -10.13 2.31
N TRP A 38 6.49 -8.84 2.39
CA TRP A 38 7.44 -7.80 2.81
C TRP A 38 7.90 -7.99 4.26
N ASN A 39 6.97 -8.29 5.18
CA ASN A 39 7.28 -8.50 6.59
C ASN A 39 8.10 -9.77 6.85
N GLY A 40 8.07 -10.74 5.92
CA GLY A 40 8.89 -11.94 5.98
C GLY A 40 10.33 -11.76 5.47
N LEU A 41 10.69 -10.60 4.92
CA LEU A 41 12.06 -10.33 4.47
C LEU A 41 12.97 -10.06 5.68
N SER A 42 14.25 -10.45 5.57
CA SER A 42 15.24 -10.11 6.59
C SER A 42 15.58 -8.62 6.53
N GLU A 43 15.89 -8.05 7.69
CA GLU A 43 16.33 -6.65 7.80
C GLU A 43 17.55 -6.37 6.92
N GLU A 44 18.47 -7.33 6.84
CA GLU A 44 19.64 -7.27 5.96
C GLU A 44 19.29 -7.26 4.46
N THR A 45 18.14 -7.80 4.07
CA THR A 45 17.64 -7.71 2.68
C THR A 45 17.06 -6.33 2.44
N VAL A 46 16.30 -5.77 3.39
CA VAL A 46 15.66 -4.46 3.26
C VAL A 46 16.66 -3.30 3.36
N ALA A 47 17.71 -3.44 4.18
CA ALA A 47 18.71 -2.40 4.45
C ALA A 47 19.78 -2.23 3.35
N VAL A 48 19.65 -2.94 2.22
CA VAL A 48 20.64 -2.89 1.15
C VAL A 48 20.61 -1.55 0.42
N GLU A 49 21.79 -0.98 0.21
CA GLU A 49 21.97 0.37 -0.37
C GLU A 49 21.48 0.51 -1.83
N SER A 50 21.47 -0.58 -2.60
CA SER A 50 21.14 -0.56 -4.03
C SER A 50 19.98 -1.49 -4.36
N VAL A 51 19.09 -1.00 -5.23
CA VAL A 51 17.95 -1.76 -5.78
C VAL A 51 18.41 -3.04 -6.48
N HIS A 52 19.57 -3.00 -7.16
CA HIS A 52 20.12 -4.18 -7.83
C HIS A 52 20.49 -5.28 -6.83
N LYS A 53 21.20 -4.90 -5.76
CA LYS A 53 21.61 -5.82 -4.69
C LYS A 53 20.39 -6.32 -3.89
N PHE A 54 19.38 -5.46 -3.67
CA PHE A 54 18.11 -5.85 -3.06
C PHE A 54 17.42 -6.95 -3.88
N LYS A 55 17.33 -6.78 -5.21
CA LYS A 55 16.74 -7.76 -6.12
C LYS A 55 17.50 -9.09 -6.07
N GLU A 56 18.83 -9.06 -6.11
CA GLU A 56 19.67 -10.26 -6.03
C GLU A 56 19.42 -11.05 -4.74
N LYS A 57 19.40 -10.37 -3.58
CA LYS A 57 19.09 -11.01 -2.30
C LYS A 57 17.67 -11.59 -2.25
N LEU A 58 16.70 -10.87 -2.82
CA LEU A 58 15.31 -11.31 -2.85
C LEU A 58 15.09 -12.51 -3.79
N ASP A 59 15.84 -12.58 -4.89
CA ASP A 59 15.81 -13.73 -5.80
C ASP A 59 16.49 -14.96 -5.15
N ASN A 60 17.60 -14.77 -4.43
CA ASN A 60 18.29 -15.83 -3.69
C ASN A 60 17.42 -16.43 -2.56
N SER A 61 16.69 -15.60 -1.82
CA SER A 61 15.83 -16.07 -0.73
C SER A 61 14.63 -16.92 -1.20
N ARG A 62 14.21 -16.76 -2.46
CA ARG A 62 13.08 -17.50 -3.04
C ARG A 62 13.46 -18.87 -3.61
N TYR A 63 14.70 -19.04 -4.04
CA TYR A 63 15.17 -20.28 -4.66
C TYR A 63 16.00 -21.18 -3.73
N GLY A 64 16.27 -20.71 -2.51
CA GLY A 64 17.24 -21.32 -1.61
C GLY A 64 18.66 -21.10 -2.14
N GLU A 65 19.65 -21.13 -1.25
CA GLU A 65 21.04 -21.29 -1.65
C GLU A 65 21.16 -22.57 -2.50
N ARG A 66 21.01 -22.46 -3.83
CA ARG A 66 21.60 -23.40 -4.76
C ARG A 66 23.10 -23.13 -4.77
N SER A 67 23.74 -23.40 -3.64
CA SER A 67 25.14 -23.76 -3.61
C SER A 67 25.21 -25.16 -4.23
N ILE A 68 25.71 -25.22 -5.47
CA ILE A 68 26.36 -26.41 -6.02
C ILE A 68 27.78 -26.43 -5.47
#